data_AF-A0A6N9ITW8-F1
#
_entry.id   AF-A0A6N9ITW8-F1
#
_cell.length_a   1.000
_cell.length_b   1.000
_cell.length_c   1.000
_cell.angle_alpha   90.00
_cell.angle_beta   90.00
_cell.angle_gamma   90.00
#
_symmetry.space_group_name_H-M   'P 1'
#
loop_
_entity.id
_entity.type
_entity.pdbx_description
1 polymer ?
#
loop_
_entity_poly.entity_id
_entity_poly.type
_entity_poly.pdbx_seq_one_letter_code
_entity_poly.pdbx_strand_id
1 'polypeptide(L)'
;MISSVSFHPFISHFPPALFVAGLALLFLARKKNDDKLKAAGAFNLSLGLFASVVADFSGMVSVDINLLAVVDVEGHQGYSFLFTILYGFSTGYAYTNTFSRTAIGFYSAGLLAMGTCLFSGYSLVF
;
A
#
# COMPACT_ATOMS: atom_id res chain seq x y z
N MET A 1 -0.66 -25.52 7.01
CA MET A 1 -1.17 -25.28 5.65
C MET A 1 -2.03 -24.03 5.69
N ILE A 2 -1.55 -22.91 5.16
CA ILE A 2 -2.42 -21.76 4.87
C ILE A 2 -3.25 -22.20 3.67
N SER A 3 -4.57 -22.33 3.81
CA SER A 3 -5.45 -22.50 2.64
C SER A 3 -5.31 -21.27 1.75
N SER A 4 -5.39 -21.41 0.43
CA SER A 4 -5.36 -20.28 -0.53
C SER A 4 -6.34 -19.16 -0.12
N VAL A 5 -7.46 -19.54 0.49
CA VAL A 5 -8.50 -18.67 1.07
C VAL A 5 -7.99 -17.72 2.16
N SER A 6 -6.92 -18.07 2.89
CA SER A 6 -6.37 -17.26 3.99
C SER A 6 -5.05 -16.55 3.64
N PHE A 7 -4.48 -16.81 2.45
CA PHE A 7 -3.16 -16.28 2.09
C PHE A 7 -3.21 -14.82 1.68
N HIS A 8 -4.13 -14.43 0.78
CA HIS A 8 -4.29 -13.05 0.34
C HIS A 8 -4.69 -12.10 1.50
N PRO A 9 -5.68 -12.45 2.35
CA PRO A 9 -5.97 -11.65 3.54
C PRO A 9 -4.75 -11.49 4.46
N PHE A 10 -3.89 -12.49 4.62
CA PHE A 10 -2.69 -12.34 5.45
C PHE A 10 -1.69 -11.33 4.86
N ILE A 11 -1.37 -11.43 3.57
CA ILE A 11 -0.33 -10.58 2.96
C ILE A 11 -0.81 -9.16 2.63
N SER A 12 -2.12 -8.94 2.47
CA SER A 12 -2.71 -7.63 2.16
C SER A 12 -2.65 -6.61 3.31
N HIS A 13 -2.30 -7.03 4.53
CA HIS A 13 -2.07 -6.11 5.66
C HIS A 13 -0.69 -5.43 5.62
N PHE A 14 0.29 -6.04 4.95
CA PHE A 14 1.65 -5.53 4.90
C PHE A 14 1.76 -4.19 4.19
N PRO A 15 1.17 -3.97 3.00
CA PRO A 15 1.30 -2.70 2.30
C PRO A 15 0.75 -1.51 3.08
N PRO A 16 -0.48 -1.53 3.63
CA PRO A 16 -0.97 -0.43 4.47
C PRO A 16 -0.09 -0.17 5.69
N ALA A 17 0.34 -1.22 6.39
CA ALA A 17 1.18 -1.09 7.58
C ALA A 17 2.55 -0.47 7.25
N LEU A 18 3.20 -0.94 6.18
CA LEU A 18 4.49 -0.42 5.72
C LEU A 18 4.37 0.98 5.13
N PHE A 19 3.23 1.35 4.55
CA PHE A 19 3.01 2.71 4.07
C PHE A 19 2.96 3.69 5.24
N VAL A 20 2.11 3.41 6.24
CA VAL A 20 1.97 4.24 7.43
C VAL A 20 3.28 4.32 8.21
N ALA A 21 3.96 3.19 8.43
CA ALA A 21 5.25 3.18 9.10
C ALA A 21 6.32 3.96 8.32
N GLY A 22 6.35 3.84 6.99
CA GLY A 22 7.26 4.59 6.12
C GLY A 22 7.03 6.09 6.25
N LEU A 23 5.79 6.56 6.16
CA LEU A 23 5.43 7.96 6.34
C LEU A 23 5.76 8.48 7.75
N ALA A 24 5.54 7.67 8.79
CA ALA A 24 5.91 8.02 10.16
C ALA A 24 7.42 8.20 10.31
N LEU A 25 8.22 7.33 9.69
CA LEU A 25 9.68 7.46 9.66
C LEU A 25 10.13 8.71 8.91
N LEU A 26 9.52 9.03 7.77
CA LEU A 26 9.81 10.27 7.02
C LEU A 26 9.44 11.52 7.82
N PHE A 27 8.30 11.51 8.53
CA PHE A 27 7.90 12.57 9.44
C PHE A 27 8.91 12.76 10.58
N LEU A 28 9.33 11.67 11.21
CA LEU A 28 10.35 11.70 12.26
C LEU A 28 11.70 12.18 11.73
N ALA A 29 12.09 11.77 10.52
CA ALA A 29 13.29 12.23 9.83
C ALA A 29 13.26 13.75 9.65
N ARG A 30 12.11 14.32 9.23
CA ARG A 30 11.94 15.77 9.11
C ARG A 30 12.04 16.47 10.46
N LYS A 31 11.37 15.94 11.48
CA LYS A 31 11.35 16.53 12.83
C LYS A 31 12.74 16.52 13.49
N LYS A 32 13.50 15.45 13.30
CA LYS A 32 14.82 15.25 13.91
C LYS A 32 15.99 15.70 13.02
N ASN A 33 15.71 16.07 11.78
CA ASN A 33 16.72 16.34 10.75
C ASN A 33 17.74 15.20 10.62
N ASP A 34 17.25 13.96 10.56
CA ASP A 34 18.06 12.74 10.58
C ASP A 34 17.95 11.98 9.24
N ASP A 35 19.05 11.98 8.48
CA ASP A 35 19.12 11.29 7.19
C ASP A 35 19.03 9.77 7.29
N LYS A 36 19.39 9.16 8.43
CA LYS A 36 19.24 7.71 8.63
C LYS A 36 17.76 7.33 8.69
N LEU A 37 16.95 8.13 9.39
CA LEU A 37 15.50 7.95 9.42
C LEU A 37 14.86 8.18 8.05
N LYS A 38 15.39 9.12 7.26
CA LYS A 38 14.94 9.35 5.88
C LYS A 38 15.19 8.12 5.02
N ALA A 39 16.40 7.57 5.08
CA ALA A 39 16.77 6.34 4.36
C ALA A 39 15.93 5.13 4.83
N ALA A 40 15.71 4.99 6.14
CA ALA A 40 14.87 3.93 6.70
C ALA A 40 13.42 4.05 6.22
N GLY A 41 12.85 5.27 6.21
CA GLY A 41 11.50 5.51 5.70
C GLY A 41 11.37 5.17 4.21
N ALA A 42 12.35 5.56 3.39
CA ALA A 42 12.38 5.23 1.97
C ALA A 42 12.51 3.72 1.72
N PHE A 43 13.37 3.03 2.49
CA PHE A 43 13.49 1.57 2.40
C PHE A 43 12.21 0.85 2.84
N ASN A 44 11.56 1.33 3.90
CA ASN A 44 10.28 0.79 4.36
C ASN A 44 9.18 0.94 3.29
N LEU A 45 9.16 2.09 2.60
CA LEU A 45 8.27 2.29 1.46
C LEU A 45 8.61 1.35 0.29
N SER A 46 9.87 1.06 0.01
CA SER A 46 10.25 0.06 -1.00
C SER A 46 9.74 -1.34 -0.67
N LEU A 47 9.87 -1.78 0.59
CA LEU A 47 9.35 -3.08 1.04
C LEU A 47 7.82 -3.14 0.91
N GLY A 48 7.12 -2.07 1.30
CA GLY A 48 5.67 -2.04 1.19
C GLY A 48 5.17 -1.95 -0.24
N LEU A 49 5.91 -1.29 -1.15
CA LEU A 49 5.61 -1.33 -2.59
C LEU A 49 5.75 -2.74 -3.15
N PHE A 50 6.81 -3.46 -2.78
CA PHE A 50 6.95 -4.86 -3.17
C PHE A 50 5.79 -5.70 -2.64
N ALA A 51 5.44 -5.52 -1.37
CA ALA A 51 4.29 -6.19 -0.77
C ALA A 51 2.98 -5.83 -1.47
N SER A 52 2.80 -4.59 -1.92
CA SER A 52 1.55 -4.14 -2.57
C SER A 52 1.37 -4.82 -3.92
N VAL A 53 2.43 -4.92 -4.71
CA VAL A 53 2.43 -5.65 -5.98
C VAL A 53 2.10 -7.14 -5.74
N VAL A 54 2.73 -7.77 -4.76
CA VAL A 54 2.45 -9.17 -4.40
C VAL A 54 0.99 -9.34 -3.92
N ALA A 55 0.48 -8.39 -3.13
CA ALA A 55 -0.90 -8.37 -2.68
C ALA A 55 -1.88 -8.28 -3.85
N ASP A 56 -1.66 -7.36 -4.80
CA ASP A 56 -2.50 -7.22 -6.00
C ASP A 56 -2.55 -8.51 -6.82
N PHE A 57 -1.39 -9.12 -7.10
CA PHE A 57 -1.34 -10.40 -7.83
C PHE A 57 -2.03 -11.54 -7.09
N SER A 58 -1.77 -11.67 -5.79
CA SER A 58 -2.44 -12.70 -4.97
C SER A 58 -3.96 -12.48 -4.87
N GLY A 59 -4.41 -11.22 -4.91
CA GLY A 59 -5.82 -10.85 -4.91
C GLY A 59 -6.51 -11.27 -6.19
N MET A 60 -5.89 -11.00 -7.35
CA MET A 60 -6.39 -11.47 -8.65
C MET A 60 -6.48 -13.00 -8.70
N VAL A 61 -5.44 -13.70 -8.25
CA VAL A 61 -5.46 -15.18 -8.19
C VAL A 61 -6.56 -15.69 -7.26
N SER A 62 -6.80 -15.02 -6.13
CA SER A 62 -7.87 -15.38 -5.20
C SER A 62 -9.26 -15.23 -5.84
N VAL A 63 -9.49 -14.16 -6.60
CA VAL A 63 -10.75 -13.96 -7.34
C VAL A 63 -10.98 -15.08 -8.35
N ASP A 64 -9.96 -15.42 -9.14
CA ASP A 64 -10.04 -16.46 -10.16
C ASP A 64 -10.32 -17.85 -9.56
N ILE A 65 -9.66 -18.20 -8.44
CA ILE A 65 -9.85 -19.48 -7.76
C ILE A 65 -11.25 -19.60 -7.16
N ASN A 66 -11.81 -18.51 -6.64
CA ASN A 66 -13.11 -18.51 -5.96
C ASN A 66 -14.29 -18.19 -6.90
N LEU A 67 -14.04 -17.98 -8.20
CA LEU A 67 -15.06 -17.67 -9.22
C LEU A 67 -15.97 -16.50 -8.82
N LEU A 68 -15.42 -15.50 -8.11
CA LEU A 68 -16.18 -14.31 -7.70
C LEU A 68 -16.58 -13.50 -8.94
N ALA A 69 -17.78 -12.92 -8.93
CA ALA A 69 -18.19 -12.08 -10.03
C ALA A 69 -17.35 -10.79 -10.04
N VAL A 70 -16.89 -10.38 -11.23
CA VAL A 70 -16.03 -9.19 -11.40
C VAL A 70 -16.68 -7.96 -10.77
N VAL A 71 -18.00 -7.80 -10.93
CA VAL A 71 -18.76 -6.67 -10.39
C VAL A 71 -18.70 -6.59 -8.85
N ASP A 72 -18.49 -7.72 -8.17
CA ASP A 72 -18.41 -7.73 -6.72
C ASP A 72 -17.04 -7.24 -6.23
N VAL A 73 -15.97 -7.47 -7.00
CA VAL A 73 -14.58 -7.23 -6.56
C VAL A 73 -13.87 -6.07 -7.26
N GLU A 74 -14.42 -5.56 -8.38
CA GLU A 74 -13.78 -4.55 -9.23
C GLU A 74 -13.43 -3.27 -8.48
N GLY A 75 -14.31 -2.83 -7.56
CA GLY A 75 -14.08 -1.64 -6.76
C GLY A 75 -12.85 -1.79 -5.86
N HIS A 76 -12.79 -2.89 -5.11
CA HIS A 76 -11.66 -3.17 -4.21
C HIS A 76 -10.35 -3.35 -4.98
N GLN A 77 -10.37 -4.12 -6.08
CA GLN A 77 -9.20 -4.29 -6.93
C GLN A 77 -8.74 -2.96 -7.52
N GLY A 78 -9.67 -2.13 -8.03
CA GLY A 78 -9.36 -0.81 -8.56
C GLY A 78 -8.70 0.12 -7.53
N TYR A 79 -9.21 0.15 -6.30
CA TYR A 79 -8.60 0.93 -5.22
C TYR A 79 -7.24 0.36 -4.78
N SER A 80 -7.06 -0.96 -4.78
CA SER A 80 -5.78 -1.61 -4.48
C SER A 80 -4.71 -1.24 -5.51
N PHE A 81 -5.04 -1.33 -6.80
CA PHE A 81 -4.13 -0.90 -7.87
C PHE A 81 -3.80 0.59 -7.82
N LEU A 82 -4.80 1.45 -7.59
CA LEU A 82 -4.58 2.89 -7.43
C LEU A 82 -3.63 3.16 -6.25
N PHE A 83 -3.84 2.47 -5.12
CA PHE A 83 -2.96 2.57 -3.97
C PHE A 83 -1.53 2.14 -4.33
N THR A 84 -1.33 1.00 -5.02
CA THR A 84 0.00 0.55 -5.49
C THR A 84 0.70 1.58 -6.38
N ILE A 85 -0.02 2.22 -7.31
CA ILE A 85 0.55 3.27 -8.18
C ILE A 85 1.00 4.48 -7.35
N LEU A 86 0.15 4.98 -6.46
CA LEU A 86 0.46 6.10 -5.58
C LEU A 86 1.59 5.75 -4.61
N TYR A 87 1.66 4.50 -4.17
CA TYR A 87 2.76 3.95 -3.40
C TYR A 87 4.07 4.03 -4.20
N GLY A 88 4.07 3.59 -5.47
CA GLY A 88 5.23 3.68 -6.36
C GLY A 88 5.79 5.10 -6.46
N PHE A 89 4.92 6.09 -6.70
CA PHE A 89 5.31 7.50 -6.68
C PHE A 89 5.85 7.93 -5.32
N SER A 90 5.19 7.55 -4.23
CA SER A 90 5.61 7.85 -2.86
C SER A 90 7.03 7.33 -2.57
N THR A 91 7.30 6.09 -2.95
CA THR A 91 8.63 5.46 -2.83
C THR A 91 9.67 6.20 -3.66
N GLY A 92 9.37 6.50 -4.93
CA GLY A 92 10.27 7.25 -5.81
C GLY A 92 10.63 8.64 -5.27
N TYR A 93 9.63 9.38 -4.78
CA TYR A 93 9.85 10.67 -4.15
C TYR A 93 10.61 10.56 -2.83
N ALA A 94 10.42 9.48 -2.06
CA ALA A 94 11.14 9.29 -0.79
C ALA A 94 12.67 9.26 -0.98
N TYR A 95 13.16 8.76 -2.13
CA TYR A 95 14.59 8.75 -2.47
C TYR A 95 15.09 10.02 -3.15
N THR A 96 14.23 10.76 -3.84
CA THR A 96 14.66 11.87 -4.72
C THR A 96 14.34 13.24 -4.13
N ASN A 97 13.09 13.48 -3.73
CA ASN A 97 12.63 14.76 -3.23
C ASN A 97 11.54 14.60 -2.16
N THR A 98 11.94 13.98 -1.05
CA THR A 98 11.09 13.44 0.02
C THR A 98 10.08 14.44 0.58
N PHE A 99 10.45 15.72 0.70
CA PHE A 99 9.62 16.74 1.36
C PHE A 99 9.09 17.81 0.40
N SER A 100 9.14 17.55 -0.90
CA SER A 100 8.49 18.43 -1.88
C SER A 100 6.97 18.45 -1.69
N ARG A 101 6.33 19.54 -2.12
CA ARG A 101 4.86 19.64 -2.13
C ARG A 101 4.22 18.49 -2.92
N THR A 102 4.83 18.10 -4.03
CA THR A 102 4.40 16.98 -4.86
C THR A 102 4.47 15.65 -4.11
N ALA A 103 5.58 15.39 -3.39
CA ALA A 103 5.71 14.18 -2.58
C ALA A 103 4.64 14.10 -1.49
N ILE A 104 4.40 15.22 -0.77
CA ILE A 104 3.34 15.32 0.24
C ILE A 104 1.96 15.05 -0.39
N GLY A 105 1.73 15.53 -1.61
CA GLY A 105 0.52 15.23 -2.40
C GLY A 105 0.35 13.73 -2.64
N PHE A 106 1.40 13.04 -3.11
CA PHE A 106 1.37 11.58 -3.30
C PHE A 106 1.18 10.81 -2.00
N TYR A 107 1.85 11.21 -0.91
CA TYR A 107 1.67 10.58 0.41
C TYR A 107 0.22 10.70 0.91
N SER A 108 -0.37 11.88 0.74
CA SER A 108 -1.75 12.15 1.17
C SER A 108 -2.76 11.39 0.30
N ALA A 109 -2.58 11.42 -1.02
CA ALA A 109 -3.41 10.66 -1.95
C ALA A 109 -3.29 9.14 -1.68
N GLY A 110 -2.08 8.65 -1.39
CA GLY A 110 -1.85 7.26 -1.00
C GLY A 110 -2.58 6.86 0.27
N LEU A 111 -2.61 7.72 1.30
CA LEU A 111 -3.38 7.48 2.52
C LEU A 111 -4.89 7.40 2.25
N LEU A 112 -5.41 8.25 1.37
CA LEU A 112 -6.82 8.23 0.97
C LEU A 112 -7.17 6.95 0.20
N ALA A 113 -6.35 6.60 -0.80
CA ALA A 113 -6.54 5.37 -1.58
C ALA A 113 -6.42 4.10 -0.72
N MET A 114 -5.51 4.10 0.26
CA MET A 114 -5.41 3.05 1.27
C MET A 114 -6.71 2.94 2.08
N GLY A 115 -7.25 4.06 2.55
CA GLY A 115 -8.51 4.09 3.29
C GLY A 115 -9.70 3.54 2.50
N THR A 116 -9.83 3.93 1.23
CA THR A 116 -10.90 3.41 0.34
C THR A 116 -10.70 1.94 0.01
N CYS A 117 -9.46 1.48 -0.16
CA CYS A 117 -9.12 0.07 -0.36
C CYS A 117 -9.49 -0.77 0.88
N LEU A 118 -9.15 -0.30 2.08
CA LEU A 118 -9.50 -0.97 3.34
C LEU A 118 -11.02 -1.05 3.55
N PHE A 119 -11.73 0.06 3.29
CA PHE A 119 -13.19 0.09 3.42
C PHE A 119 -13.88 -0.85 2.42
N SER A 120 -13.49 -0.79 1.14
CA SER A 120 -14.04 -1.69 0.13
C SER A 120 -13.73 -3.15 0.40
N GLY A 121 -12.53 -3.46 0.92
CA GLY A 121 -12.16 -4.83 1.32
C GLY A 121 -12.97 -5.33 2.50
N TYR A 122 -13.26 -4.48 3.49
CA TYR A 122 -14.15 -4.81 4.60
C TYR A 122 -15.56 -5.19 4.12
N SER A 123 -16.13 -4.41 3.20
CA SER A 123 -17.46 -4.65 2.63
C SER A 123 -17.55 -5.92 1.75
N LEU A 124 -16.43 -6.53 1.37
CA LEU A 124 -16.42 -7.82 0.68
C LEU A 124 -16.53 -9.01 1.63
N VAL A 125 -16.20 -8.80 2.91
CA VAL A 125 -16.15 -9.85 3.92
C VAL A 125 -17.38 -9.82 4.83
N PHE A 126 -17.93 -8.63 5.09
CA PHE A 126 -19.03 -8.38 6.03
C PHE A 126 -20.21 -7.67 5.34
#